data_AF-A0A242JXZ1-F1
#
_entry.id   AF-A0A242JXZ1-F1
#
_cell.length_a   1.000
_cell.length_b   1.000
_cell.length_c   1.000
_cell.angle_alpha   90.00
_cell.angle_beta   90.00
_cell.angle_gamma   90.00
#
_symmetry.space_group_name_H-M   'P 1'
#
loop_
_entity.id
_entity.type
_entity.pdbx_description
1 polymer ?
#
loop_
_entity_poly.entity_id
_entity_poly.type
_entity_poly.pdbx_seq_one_letter_code
_entity_poly.pdbx_strand_id
1 'polypeptide(L)'
;MMLDDKLKCPKCQTKFYYNEVTNVVHHRKKEMPIRCPECHYVVKKKLSHGYFVSYNEEVFENDRFDLEKEPLPEQYKNIKTGAIISSEDYQRMIEENDRLMDMPMNSELMGAANMILENEELNNTNNYEDYVPYHGE
;
A
#
# COMPACT_ATOMS: atom_id res chain seq x y z
N MET A 1 -18.72 -6.28 8.46
CA MET A 1 -18.73 -5.18 7.44
C MET A 1 -18.38 -5.72 6.04
N MET A 2 -18.82 -5.03 4.98
CA MET A 2 -18.76 -5.49 3.57
C MET A 2 -17.34 -5.40 2.99
N LEU A 3 -16.86 -6.48 2.37
CA LEU A 3 -15.75 -6.40 1.42
C LEU A 3 -16.16 -5.47 0.28
N ASP A 4 -15.29 -4.52 -0.05
CA ASP A 4 -15.49 -3.72 -1.24
C ASP A 4 -15.19 -4.57 -2.48
N ASP A 5 -16.05 -4.44 -3.50
CA ASP A 5 -15.97 -5.00 -4.87
C ASP A 5 -15.13 -6.28 -5.09
N LYS A 6 -15.77 -7.37 -5.53
CA LYS A 6 -15.07 -8.56 -6.06
C LYS A 6 -14.26 -8.21 -7.32
N LEU A 7 -12.96 -8.51 -7.32
CA LEU A 7 -12.07 -8.27 -8.45
C LEU A 7 -11.56 -9.58 -9.06
N LYS A 8 -11.15 -9.51 -10.33
CA LYS A 8 -10.44 -10.57 -11.03
C LYS A 8 -9.10 -10.05 -11.53
N CYS A 9 -8.01 -10.71 -11.16
CA CYS A 9 -6.68 -10.35 -11.62
C CYS A 9 -6.54 -10.64 -13.12
N PRO A 10 -6.17 -9.66 -13.97
CA PRO A 10 -5.98 -9.90 -15.39
C PRO A 10 -4.74 -10.75 -15.69
N LYS A 11 -3.74 -10.76 -14.79
CA LYS A 11 -2.47 -11.48 -14.97
C LYS A 11 -2.58 -12.98 -14.68
N CYS A 12 -3.14 -13.36 -13.52
CA CYS A 12 -3.22 -14.76 -13.08
C CYS A 12 -4.66 -15.30 -13.00
N GLN A 13 -5.67 -14.51 -13.37
CA GLN A 13 -7.09 -14.88 -13.36
C GLN A 13 -7.70 -15.17 -11.99
N THR A 14 -6.92 -15.08 -10.91
CA THR A 14 -7.38 -15.17 -9.51
C THR A 14 -8.50 -14.17 -9.25
N LYS A 15 -9.58 -14.64 -8.66
CA LYS A 15 -10.65 -13.79 -8.15
C LYS A 15 -10.44 -13.58 -6.65
N PHE A 16 -10.63 -12.34 -6.21
CA PHE A 16 -10.32 -11.95 -4.85
C PHE A 16 -11.21 -10.78 -4.42
N TYR A 17 -11.33 -10.64 -3.11
CA TYR A 17 -11.95 -9.49 -2.48
C TYR A 17 -10.87 -8.59 -1.90
N TYR A 18 -11.21 -7.34 -1.61
CA TYR A 18 -10.30 -6.46 -0.89
C TYR A 18 -11.04 -5.66 0.18
N ASN A 19 -10.28 -5.15 1.14
CA ASN A 19 -10.77 -4.28 2.20
C ASN A 19 -9.82 -3.09 2.36
N GLU A 20 -10.37 -1.92 2.67
CA GLU A 20 -9.58 -0.76 3.04
C GLU A 20 -9.26 -0.81 4.54
N VAL A 21 -7.98 -0.80 4.89
CA VAL A 21 -7.54 -0.63 6.27
C VAL A 21 -7.37 0.86 6.53
N THR A 22 -8.45 1.49 7.00
CA THR A 22 -8.46 2.87 7.49
C THR A 22 -7.92 2.91 8.92
N ASN A 23 -7.12 3.93 9.27
CA ASN A 23 -6.38 4.16 10.53
C ASN A 23 -4.85 4.04 10.43
N VAL A 24 -4.29 4.07 9.23
CA VAL A 24 -2.87 4.42 9.10
C VAL A 24 -2.79 5.94 9.19
N VAL A 25 -2.03 6.43 10.17
CA VAL A 25 -1.78 7.85 10.51
C VAL A 25 -1.96 8.79 9.32
N HIS A 26 -2.83 9.80 9.46
CA HIS A 26 -3.02 10.98 8.57
C HIS A 26 -2.83 10.79 7.06
N HIS A 27 -2.94 9.58 6.52
CA HIS A 27 -2.68 9.32 5.11
C HIS A 27 -3.72 10.09 4.31
N ARG A 28 -3.26 11.14 3.63
CA ARG A 28 -4.17 11.99 2.88
C ARG A 28 -4.69 11.20 1.70
N LYS A 29 -5.94 11.49 1.32
CA LYS A 29 -6.67 10.82 0.25
C LYS A 29 -5.82 10.75 -1.03
N LYS A 30 -5.13 9.63 -1.23
CA LYS A 30 -4.18 9.40 -2.32
C LYS A 30 -4.52 8.09 -3.03
N GLU A 31 -4.15 7.98 -4.30
CA GLU A 31 -4.40 6.77 -5.08
C GLU A 31 -3.51 5.62 -4.61
N MET A 32 -4.13 4.64 -3.95
CA MET A 32 -3.46 3.47 -3.42
C MET A 32 -3.72 2.24 -4.28
N PRO A 33 -2.72 1.36 -4.48
CA PRO A 33 -2.86 0.17 -5.30
C PRO A 33 -3.67 -0.92 -4.59
N ILE A 34 -4.60 -1.53 -5.32
CA ILE A 34 -5.24 -2.80 -4.96
C ILE A 34 -4.51 -3.90 -5.71
N ARG A 35 -3.86 -4.80 -4.97
CA ARG A 35 -2.96 -5.83 -5.50
C ARG A 35 -3.62 -7.20 -5.44
N CYS A 36 -3.42 -8.00 -6.48
CA CYS A 36 -3.81 -9.40 -6.43
C CYS A 36 -3.06 -10.12 -5.28
N PRO A 37 -3.73 -10.89 -4.42
CA PRO A 37 -3.08 -11.58 -3.30
C PRO A 37 -2.08 -12.64 -3.77
N GLU A 38 -2.30 -13.23 -4.95
CA GLU A 38 -1.45 -14.32 -5.49
C GLU A 38 -0.18 -13.84 -6.20
N CYS A 39 -0.29 -12.78 -7.02
CA CYS A 39 0.82 -12.37 -7.90
C CYS A 39 1.25 -10.91 -7.71
N HIS A 40 0.66 -10.21 -6.74
CA HIS A 40 0.90 -8.80 -6.40
C HIS A 40 0.77 -7.79 -7.55
N TYR A 41 0.20 -8.22 -8.68
CA TYR A 41 -0.12 -7.35 -9.80
C TYR A 41 -1.13 -6.28 -9.35
N VAL A 42 -0.86 -5.02 -9.68
CA VAL A 42 -1.77 -3.91 -9.39
C VAL A 42 -2.96 -4.01 -10.33
N VAL A 43 -4.10 -4.43 -9.79
CA VAL A 43 -5.34 -4.63 -10.58
C VAL A 43 -6.06 -3.32 -10.78
N LYS A 44 -6.04 -2.46 -9.76
CA LYS A 44 -6.72 -1.16 -9.75
C LYS A 44 -6.01 -0.22 -8.77
N LYS A 45 -6.21 1.09 -8.93
CA LYS A 45 -5.91 2.09 -7.90
C LYS A 45 -7.21 2.77 -7.47
N LYS A 46 -7.37 3.05 -6.18
CA LYS A 46 -8.50 3.81 -5.61
C LYS A 46 -7.97 4.83 -4.60
N LEU A 47 -8.64 5.97 -4.50
CA LEU A 47 -8.35 6.96 -3.46
C LEU A 47 -8.63 6.34 -2.09
N SER A 48 -7.65 6.40 -1.19
CA SER A 48 -7.72 5.80 0.14
C SER A 48 -7.04 6.69 1.19
N HIS A 49 -7.49 6.52 2.43
CA HIS A 49 -6.87 7.07 3.64
C HIS A 49 -6.00 6.04 4.38
N GLY A 50 -5.61 4.96 3.71
CA GLY A 50 -4.82 3.88 4.29
C GLY A 50 -4.25 3.01 3.19
N TYR A 51 -4.35 1.69 3.34
CA TYR A 51 -3.94 0.72 2.32
C TYR A 51 -5.03 -0.33 2.10
N PHE A 52 -4.93 -1.05 0.99
CA PHE A 52 -5.84 -2.13 0.65
C PHE A 52 -5.21 -3.49 0.95
N VAL A 53 -5.93 -4.33 1.69
CA VAL A 53 -5.61 -5.75 1.86
C VAL A 53 -6.50 -6.55 0.94
N SER A 54 -5.95 -7.60 0.33
CA SER A 54 -6.68 -8.45 -0.62
C SER A 54 -6.70 -9.89 -0.15
N TYR A 55 -7.84 -10.56 -0.34
CA TYR A 55 -8.13 -11.90 0.16
C TYR A 55 -8.62 -12.78 -0.98
N ASN A 56 -8.08 -13.99 -1.09
CA ASN A 56 -8.57 -14.95 -2.08
C ASN A 56 -10.03 -15.30 -1.84
N GLU A 57 -10.81 -15.35 -2.92
CA GLU A 57 -12.24 -15.69 -2.88
C GLU A 57 -12.48 -17.05 -2.21
N GLU A 58 -11.68 -18.06 -2.57
CA GLU A 58 -11.83 -19.42 -2.05
C GLU A 58 -11.58 -19.51 -0.54
N VAL A 59 -10.67 -18.71 0.00
CA VAL A 59 -10.39 -18.66 1.45
C VAL A 59 -11.52 -17.93 2.18
N PHE A 60 -11.96 -16.81 1.61
CA PHE A 60 -12.98 -15.96 2.22
C PHE A 60 -14.37 -16.61 2.26
N GLU A 61 -14.74 -17.38 1.24
CA GLU A 61 -16.09 -18.00 1.19
C GLU A 61 -16.20 -19.27 2.04
N ASN A 62 -15.09 -19.92 2.37
CA ASN A 62 -15.07 -21.16 3.16
C ASN A 62 -14.88 -20.91 4.67
N ASP A 63 -14.13 -19.88 5.06
CA ASP A 63 -13.99 -19.48 6.46
C ASP A 63 -14.94 -18.33 6.77
N ARG A 64 -15.68 -18.41 7.88
CA ARG A 64 -16.43 -17.27 8.45
C ARG A 64 -15.43 -16.25 8.99
N PHE A 65 -14.73 -15.57 8.08
CA PHE A 65 -13.62 -14.70 8.39
C PHE A 65 -14.15 -13.43 9.08
N ASP A 66 -13.91 -13.33 10.40
CA ASP A 66 -14.24 -12.15 11.19
C ASP A 66 -13.25 -11.01 10.83
N LEU A 67 -13.52 -10.32 9.72
CA LEU A 67 -12.76 -9.17 9.21
C LEU A 67 -12.63 -8.02 10.23
N GLU A 68 -13.45 -8.00 11.29
CA GLU A 68 -13.49 -6.94 12.30
C GLU A 68 -12.35 -6.99 13.31
N LYS A 69 -11.42 -7.96 13.20
CA LYS A 69 -10.34 -8.17 14.16
C LYS A 69 -8.97 -8.46 13.55
N GLU A 70 -8.71 -8.16 12.27
CA GLU A 70 -7.33 -8.28 11.80
C GLU A 70 -6.47 -7.22 12.51
N PRO A 71 -5.50 -7.63 13.35
CA PRO A 71 -4.58 -6.69 13.94
C PRO A 71 -3.78 -6.02 12.82
N LEU A 72 -3.40 -4.76 13.03
CA LEU A 72 -2.45 -4.12 12.13
C LEU A 72 -1.23 -5.04 11.96
N PRO A 73 -0.77 -5.29 10.71
CA PRO A 73 0.41 -6.11 10.47
C PRO A 73 1.60 -5.58 11.26
N GLU A 74 2.30 -6.47 11.97
CA GLU A 74 3.51 -6.11 12.72
C GLU A 74 4.68 -5.79 11.78
N GLN A 75 4.67 -6.39 10.58
CA GLN A 75 5.72 -6.28 9.59
C GLN A 75 5.15 -6.12 8.19
N TYR A 76 5.95 -5.49 7.34
CA TYR A 76 5.66 -5.29 5.93
C TYR A 76 6.84 -5.71 5.08
N LYS A 77 6.57 -6.31 3.92
CA LYS A 77 7.60 -6.74 2.97
C LYS A 77 7.49 -5.97 1.66
N ASN A 78 8.61 -5.46 1.17
CA ASN A 78 8.72 -4.85 -0.14
C ASN A 78 8.68 -5.93 -1.22
N ILE A 79 7.73 -5.82 -2.15
CA ILE A 79 7.55 -6.83 -3.21
C ILE A 79 8.64 -6.79 -4.29
N LYS A 80 9.38 -5.69 -4.42
CA LYS A 80 10.44 -5.51 -5.43
C LYS A 80 11.80 -5.95 -4.89
N THR A 81 12.13 -5.53 -3.66
CA THR A 81 13.44 -5.76 -3.06
C THR A 81 13.46 -6.93 -2.08
N GLY A 82 12.29 -7.36 -1.58
CA GLY A 82 12.17 -8.37 -0.54
C GLY A 82 12.49 -7.86 0.87
N ALA A 83 12.81 -6.57 1.04
CA ALA A 83 13.12 -5.97 2.34
C ALA A 83 11.91 -6.07 3.28
N ILE A 84 12.15 -6.40 4.55
CA ILE A 84 11.12 -6.48 5.59
C ILE A 84 11.36 -5.35 6.58
N ILE A 85 10.31 -4.60 6.90
CA ILE A 85 10.33 -3.48 7.84
C ILE A 85 9.24 -3.64 8.90
N SER A 86 9.41 -2.97 10.03
CA SER A 86 8.38 -2.95 11.08
C SER A 86 7.19 -2.07 10.68
N SER A 87 6.06 -2.26 11.36
CA SER A 87 4.89 -1.39 11.22
C SER A 87 5.19 0.08 11.54
N GLU A 88 6.07 0.33 12.51
CA GLU A 88 6.54 1.67 12.87
C GLU A 88 7.36 2.30 11.74
N ASP A 89 8.25 1.54 11.09
CA ASP A 89 9.02 2.01 9.95
C ASP A 89 8.12 2.35 8.77
N TYR A 90 7.13 1.49 8.49
CA TYR A 90 6.14 1.69 7.44
C TYR A 90 5.33 2.98 7.67
N GLN A 91 4.89 3.22 8.91
CA GLN A 91 4.21 4.45 9.28
C GLN A 91 5.09 5.69 9.08
N ARG A 92 6.37 5.63 9.48
CA ARG A 92 7.30 6.76 9.28
C ARG A 92 7.50 7.09 7.81
N MET A 93 7.56 6.08 6.93
CA MET A 93 7.66 6.31 5.48
C MET A 93 6.44 7.05 4.91
N ILE A 94 5.25 6.72 5.39
CA ILE A 94 4.01 7.41 5.00
C ILE A 94 4.05 8.88 5.46
N GLU A 95 4.40 9.11 6.72
CA GLU A 95 4.47 10.47 7.27
C GLU A 95 5.52 11.33 6.57
N GLU A 96 6.68 10.76 6.24
CA GLU A 96 7.75 11.47 5.53
C GLU A 96 7.29 11.88 4.13
N ASN A 97 6.64 10.97 3.40
CA ASN A 97 6.03 11.27 2.10
C ASN A 97 4.99 12.40 2.20
N ASP A 98 4.12 12.36 3.21
CA ASP A 98 3.08 13.39 3.37
C ASP A 98 3.68 14.76 3.75
N ARG A 99 4.74 14.79 4.56
CA ARG A 99 5.47 16.03 4.90
C ARG A 99 6.13 16.68 3.69
N LEU A 100 6.73 15.89 2.78
CA LEU A 100 7.32 16.40 1.55
C LEU A 100 6.26 17.08 0.67
N MET A 101 5.05 16.53 0.63
CA MET A 101 3.93 17.11 -0.12
C MET A 101 3.34 18.37 0.52
N ASP A 102 3.59 18.61 1.80
CA ASP A 102 3.06 19.75 2.58
C ASP A 102 3.99 20.98 2.62
N MET A 103 5.22 20.88 2.09
CA MET A 103 6.15 22.01 2.14
C MET A 103 5.70 23.18 1.25
N PRO A 104 5.74 24.44 1.76
CA PRO A 104 5.44 25.62 0.95
C PRO A 104 6.50 25.78 -0.13
N MET A 105 6.10 25.61 -1.40
CA MET A 105 7.01 25.69 -2.55
C MET A 105 7.53 27.13 -2.74
N ASN A 106 8.78 27.38 -2.40
CA ASN A 106 9.55 28.53 -2.84
C ASN A 106 10.23 28.23 -4.20
N SER A 107 10.19 29.20 -5.11
CA SER A 107 10.58 29.04 -6.54
C SER A 107 12.03 28.57 -6.76
N GLU A 108 12.96 28.82 -5.85
CA GLU A 108 14.35 28.33 -5.94
C GLU A 108 14.49 26.87 -5.53
N LEU A 109 13.60 26.40 -4.66
CA LEU A 109 13.53 25.00 -4.22
C LEU A 109 12.82 24.13 -5.26
N MET A 110 12.01 24.67 -6.17
CA MET A 110 11.47 23.92 -7.31
C MET A 110 12.56 23.41 -8.27
N GLY A 111 13.66 24.15 -8.44
CA GLY A 111 14.79 23.68 -9.25
C GLY A 111 15.55 22.54 -8.58
N ALA A 112 15.71 22.60 -7.25
CA ALA A 112 16.31 21.54 -6.46
C ALA A 112 15.36 20.34 -6.25
N ALA A 113 14.07 20.59 -6.08
CA ALA A 113 13.02 19.58 -5.92
C ALA A 113 12.74 18.87 -7.25
N ASN A 114 12.78 19.55 -8.40
CA ASN A 114 12.78 18.87 -9.70
C ASN A 114 14.05 18.06 -9.90
N MET A 115 15.23 18.55 -9.49
CA MET A 115 16.46 17.73 -9.53
C MET A 115 16.44 16.57 -8.53
N ILE A 116 15.74 16.67 -7.40
CA ILE A 116 15.55 15.56 -6.45
C ILE A 116 14.51 14.59 -7.01
N LEU A 117 13.35 15.04 -7.51
CA LEU A 117 12.35 14.20 -8.16
C LEU A 117 12.88 13.50 -9.41
N GLU A 118 13.63 14.20 -10.28
CA GLU A 118 14.24 13.62 -11.49
C GLU A 118 15.43 12.70 -11.17
N ASN A 119 16.14 12.90 -10.04
CA ASN A 119 17.15 11.93 -9.56
C ASN A 119 16.53 10.81 -8.70
N GLU A 120 15.35 10.98 -8.13
CA GLU A 120 14.58 9.96 -7.41
C GLU A 120 13.96 8.94 -8.37
N GLU A 121 13.67 9.33 -9.61
CA GLU A 121 13.40 8.37 -10.70
C GLU A 121 14.57 7.40 -10.93
N LEU A 122 15.78 7.75 -10.48
CA LEU A 122 17.00 6.97 -10.68
C LEU A 122 17.54 6.27 -9.42
N ASN A 123 17.04 6.51 -8.19
CA ASN A 123 17.60 5.86 -6.99
C ASN A 123 16.69 5.62 -5.76
N ASN A 124 15.39 5.97 -5.74
CA ASN A 124 14.57 5.70 -4.54
C ASN A 124 13.90 4.30 -4.59
N THR A 125 14.67 3.30 -4.16
CA THR A 125 14.31 1.87 -4.18
C THR A 125 13.19 1.46 -3.20
N ASN A 126 12.56 2.39 -2.48
CA ASN A 126 11.61 2.08 -1.39
C ASN A 126 10.36 2.99 -1.37
N ASN A 127 9.47 2.86 -2.36
CA ASN A 127 8.12 3.44 -2.24
C ASN A 127 7.30 2.62 -1.22
N TYR A 128 6.69 3.28 -0.21
CA TYR A 128 5.85 2.60 0.77
C TYR A 128 4.67 1.85 0.11
N GLU A 129 4.18 2.29 -1.05
CA GLU A 129 3.13 1.59 -1.82
C GLU A 129 3.54 0.19 -2.32
N ASP A 130 4.84 -0.11 -2.33
CA ASP A 130 5.39 -1.42 -2.69
C ASP A 130 5.52 -2.38 -1.50
N TYR A 131 5.19 -1.92 -0.30
CA TYR A 131 5.16 -2.76 0.90
C TYR A 131 3.76 -3.36 1.11
N VAL A 132 3.73 -4.66 1.40
CA VAL A 132 2.51 -5.41 1.71
C VAL A 132 2.61 -6.04 3.10
N PRO A 133 1.47 -6.27 3.80
CA PRO A 133 1.46 -7.01 5.06
C PRO A 133 2.26 -8.30 4.96
N TYR A 134 3.10 -8.56 5.96
CA TYR A 134 3.92 -9.76 6.06
C TYR A 134 3.71 -10.42 7.42
N HIS A 135 3.26 -11.67 7.37
CA HIS A 135 3.18 -12.56 8.52
C HIS A 135 4.23 -13.63 8.27
N GLY A 136 5.39 -13.51 8.91
CA GLY A 136 6.49 -14.46 8.71
C GLY A 136 6.08 -15.90 9.02
N GLU A 137 6.67 -16.85 8.29
CA GLU A 137 6.63 -18.29 8.62
C GLU A 137 7.59 -18.64 9.76
#